data_AF-A0A517NHE9-F1
#
_entry.id   AF-A0A517NHE9-F1
#
_cell.length_a   1.000
_cell.length_b   1.000
_cell.length_c   1.000
_cell.angle_alpha   90.00
_cell.angle_beta   90.00
_cell.angle_gamma   90.00
#
_symmetry.space_group_name_H-M   'P 1'
#
loop_
_entity.id
_entity.type
_entity.pdbx_description
1 polymer ?
#
loop_
_entity_poly.entity_id
_entity_poly.type
_entity_poly.pdbx_seq_one_letter_code
_entity_poly.pdbx_strand_id
1 'polypeptide(L)'
;MVRLESKCHISPPRPPWVRGFFRILSAHGLPYSHSGNAAPPLFLENLRHPPRVVVNEIHCSSTKPDVAPYLPPLLKTLKKKNMTLKPIQIYDTTLRDGSQGEGISFSLQDKLNIARRLAELGIDFVEGGYPLSNEKDVAFFEQIRKENLGDTKVCAFGMTRRRSMKAEDDPGMKCLVAAGTPCITLVGKTWDYHATDVLNVTLDENLAMIGESAEFLGRNSEVIYDAEHFFDGYTANPAYAIETLRAAASAGAKYLVLCDTNGGTLPERIAEVTTAAIDGTKDYDVQIGIHTHNDGELAVANALAAVDAGATQVQGTINGIGERCGNADLISVMANLALKKKGFSVLGGRNMKHLTELSRYVYETANLQWRGGQPFVGQSAFAHKGGMHVHAINKAAKTYEHIDPALVGNERRILVSELSGRSNIVAIATKHNIQDDRKLMDKILSEVVRLENQGYQFENAGASFDLLIKKLSDSFTPHFHPIKYRIVAGDRDFQNEVVFAEAIIKLEIGDKLFFDAAEGHGPVNALDAALRKTLSDTYPSLNEMRLLDYKVRVVDSGGGTEASIRVNIESGDADETWGTIGVSENIIAASWQALTDAVEYKLHKEDAAKQA
;
A
#
# COMPACT_ATOMS: atom_id res chain seq x y z
N MET A 1 -44.33 -66.22 -7.36
CA MET A 1 -45.33 -65.58 -6.47
C MET A 1 -45.52 -64.14 -6.93
N VAL A 2 -46.78 -63.66 -6.97
CA VAL A 2 -47.28 -62.24 -6.88
C VAL A 2 -46.22 -61.13 -7.12
N ARG A 3 -46.19 -60.30 -8.18
CA ARG A 3 -47.18 -59.59 -9.05
C ARG A 3 -47.86 -58.34 -8.42
N LEU A 4 -47.89 -57.24 -9.20
CA LEU A 4 -48.46 -55.87 -9.00
C LEU A 4 -47.36 -54.81 -8.70
N GLU A 5 -47.11 -53.72 -9.45
CA GLU A 5 -47.83 -52.80 -10.37
C GLU A 5 -48.14 -51.39 -9.78
N SER A 6 -47.34 -50.40 -10.20
CA SER A 6 -47.73 -49.01 -10.58
C SER A 6 -48.14 -48.00 -9.47
N LYS A 7 -48.30 -46.67 -9.65
CA LYS A 7 -48.26 -45.70 -10.80
C LYS A 7 -47.63 -44.36 -10.32
N CYS A 8 -46.67 -43.75 -11.03
CA CYS A 8 -46.80 -42.59 -11.94
C CYS A 8 -47.32 -41.23 -11.38
N HIS A 9 -46.48 -40.18 -11.45
CA HIS A 9 -46.67 -38.95 -12.27
C HIS A 9 -45.37 -38.09 -12.24
N ILE A 10 -44.64 -37.93 -13.35
CA ILE A 10 -44.67 -36.84 -14.37
C ILE A 10 -44.16 -35.46 -13.88
N SER A 11 -43.03 -35.01 -14.46
CA SER A 11 -42.53 -33.63 -14.47
C SER A 11 -42.15 -33.20 -15.91
N PRO A 12 -42.38 -31.95 -16.33
CA PRO A 12 -41.94 -31.43 -17.64
C PRO A 12 -40.49 -30.89 -17.63
N PRO A 13 -39.86 -30.64 -18.80
CA PRO A 13 -38.42 -30.86 -19.00
C PRO A 13 -37.52 -29.60 -19.03
N ARG A 14 -36.21 -29.81 -18.93
CA ARG A 14 -35.16 -28.92 -19.47
C ARG A 14 -34.39 -29.63 -20.61
N PRO A 15 -34.16 -28.97 -21.77
CA PRO A 15 -33.43 -29.52 -22.93
C PRO A 15 -31.89 -29.51 -22.74
N PRO A 16 -31.10 -30.22 -23.58
CA PRO A 16 -30.14 -31.18 -23.01
C PRO A 16 -28.67 -31.11 -23.52
N TRP A 17 -27.91 -32.09 -23.03
CA TRP A 17 -26.62 -32.67 -23.48
C TRP A 17 -25.36 -32.24 -22.68
N VAL A 18 -24.60 -33.09 -21.93
CA VAL A 18 -24.12 -34.50 -22.08
C VAL A 18 -22.90 -34.57 -23.02
N ARG A 19 -21.77 -35.25 -22.76
CA ARG A 19 -21.15 -35.98 -21.60
C ARG A 19 -19.66 -36.21 -21.95
N GLY A 20 -18.82 -36.67 -21.00
CA GLY A 20 -17.49 -37.22 -21.33
C GLY A 20 -16.53 -37.37 -20.14
N PHE A 21 -16.91 -38.05 -19.06
CA PHE A 21 -16.54 -39.45 -18.73
C PHE A 21 -15.08 -39.71 -18.27
N PHE A 22 -14.95 -39.89 -16.95
CA PHE A 22 -14.07 -40.78 -16.16
C PHE A 22 -12.54 -40.94 -16.42
N ARG A 23 -11.80 -40.72 -15.32
CA ARG A 23 -10.47 -41.29 -15.00
C ARG A 23 -10.50 -42.82 -14.89
N ILE A 24 -9.36 -43.47 -15.16
CA ILE A 24 -8.75 -44.50 -14.27
C ILE A 24 -7.21 -44.24 -14.18
N LEU A 25 -6.61 -44.63 -13.05
CA LEU A 25 -5.24 -44.39 -12.61
C LEU A 25 -4.22 -45.47 -13.05
N SER A 26 -2.94 -45.19 -12.72
CA SER A 26 -1.74 -46.08 -12.59
C SER A 26 -0.77 -46.09 -13.78
N ALA A 27 0.55 -46.30 -13.62
CA ALA A 27 1.50 -46.08 -12.50
C ALA A 27 2.95 -46.22 -13.05
N HIS A 28 3.97 -45.84 -12.25
CA HIS A 28 5.43 -45.91 -12.56
C HIS A 28 5.93 -44.92 -13.63
N GLY A 29 7.19 -44.43 -13.62
CA GLY A 29 8.21 -44.56 -12.58
C GLY A 29 9.63 -44.21 -13.07
N LEU A 30 10.12 -43.00 -12.73
CA LEU A 30 11.53 -42.56 -12.80
C LEU A 30 12.17 -42.55 -14.24
N PRO A 31 13.42 -42.09 -14.45
CA PRO A 31 13.67 -40.78 -15.08
C PRO A 31 14.56 -40.91 -16.34
N TYR A 32 14.96 -39.80 -16.98
CA TYR A 32 16.37 -39.50 -17.31
C TYR A 32 16.54 -38.10 -17.94
N SER A 33 17.78 -37.67 -18.01
CA SER A 33 18.25 -36.30 -18.26
C SER A 33 18.84 -36.06 -19.65
N HIS A 34 19.09 -34.77 -19.91
CA HIS A 34 20.15 -34.20 -20.76
C HIS A 34 20.05 -34.16 -22.30
N SER A 35 20.11 -32.90 -22.76
CA SER A 35 21.05 -32.39 -23.79
C SER A 35 20.78 -32.67 -25.27
N GLY A 36 21.28 -31.75 -26.11
CA GLY A 36 21.59 -32.03 -27.51
C GLY A 36 20.97 -31.06 -28.51
N ASN A 37 21.78 -30.10 -28.97
CA ASN A 37 21.55 -29.30 -30.17
C ASN A 37 21.06 -30.14 -31.37
N ALA A 38 20.08 -29.64 -32.15
CA ALA A 38 20.26 -29.27 -33.57
C ALA A 38 18.91 -28.92 -34.25
N ALA A 39 18.84 -27.76 -34.89
CA ALA A 39 18.01 -27.57 -36.09
C ALA A 39 18.78 -28.16 -37.29
N PRO A 40 18.14 -28.65 -38.39
CA PRO A 40 17.44 -27.79 -39.37
C PRO A 40 16.27 -28.53 -40.10
N PRO A 41 15.82 -28.14 -41.31
CA PRO A 41 15.19 -26.87 -41.69
C PRO A 41 13.81 -27.03 -42.38
N LEU A 42 13.12 -25.89 -42.57
CA LEU A 42 12.21 -25.54 -43.67
C LEU A 42 11.54 -26.66 -44.50
N PHE A 43 10.21 -26.71 -44.44
CA PHE A 43 9.39 -26.92 -45.65
C PHE A 43 8.27 -25.86 -45.72
N LEU A 44 8.33 -25.05 -46.77
CA LEU A 44 7.25 -24.15 -47.18
C LEU A 44 6.36 -24.91 -48.18
N GLU A 45 5.07 -25.07 -47.87
CA GLU A 45 4.08 -25.28 -48.93
C GLU A 45 2.76 -24.59 -48.60
N ASN A 46 2.12 -24.05 -49.64
CA ASN A 46 1.13 -23.00 -49.54
C ASN A 46 -0.32 -23.52 -49.45
N LEU A 47 -1.07 -22.90 -48.53
CA LEU A 47 -2.47 -22.46 -48.70
C LEU A 47 -3.48 -23.40 -49.37
N ARG A 48 -4.54 -23.75 -48.62
CA ARG A 48 -5.93 -23.69 -49.13
C ARG A 48 -6.99 -23.62 -48.01
N HIS A 49 -7.78 -22.54 -48.06
CA HIS A 49 -9.07 -22.30 -47.37
C HIS A 49 -9.09 -22.04 -45.84
N PRO A 50 -9.37 -20.78 -45.41
CA PRO A 50 -10.04 -20.53 -44.14
C PRO A 50 -11.55 -20.81 -44.25
N PRO A 51 -12.23 -21.29 -43.19
CA PRO A 51 -13.68 -21.49 -43.19
C PRO A 51 -14.44 -20.16 -43.22
N ARG A 52 -15.53 -20.12 -43.98
CA ARG A 52 -16.41 -18.94 -44.11
C ARG A 52 -17.08 -18.60 -42.77
N VAL A 53 -16.85 -17.39 -42.26
CA VAL A 53 -17.74 -16.76 -41.28
C VAL A 53 -18.99 -16.29 -42.03
N VAL A 54 -20.16 -16.80 -41.66
CA VAL A 54 -21.44 -16.34 -42.19
C VAL A 54 -21.81 -15.05 -41.47
N VAL A 55 -21.64 -13.92 -42.15
CA VAL A 55 -22.20 -12.63 -41.71
C VAL A 55 -23.66 -12.58 -42.16
N ASN A 56 -24.60 -12.62 -41.22
CA ASN A 56 -26.00 -12.34 -41.52
C ASN A 56 -26.16 -10.82 -41.69
N GLU A 57 -26.35 -10.37 -42.92
CA GLU A 57 -26.80 -9.00 -43.21
C GLU A 57 -28.20 -8.78 -42.65
N ILE A 58 -28.34 -7.83 -41.72
CA ILE A 58 -29.66 -7.30 -41.36
C ILE A 58 -29.96 -6.15 -42.32
N HIS A 59 -30.87 -6.39 -43.27
CA HIS A 59 -31.42 -5.34 -44.12
C HIS A 59 -32.13 -4.28 -43.27
N CYS A 60 -31.67 -3.04 -43.33
CA CYS A 60 -32.36 -1.90 -42.74
C CYS A 60 -33.49 -1.45 -43.68
N SER A 61 -34.72 -1.88 -43.42
CA SER A 61 -35.90 -1.38 -44.13
C SER A 61 -36.48 -0.16 -43.41
N SER A 62 -36.73 0.90 -44.19
CA SER A 62 -37.17 2.20 -43.68
C SER A 62 -38.69 2.30 -43.57
N THR A 63 -39.23 2.10 -42.36
CA THR A 63 -40.59 2.53 -42.01
C THR A 63 -40.63 3.15 -40.62
N LYS A 64 -41.08 4.41 -40.54
CA LYS A 64 -41.45 5.06 -39.27
C LYS A 64 -42.84 4.58 -38.83
N PRO A 65 -43.07 4.42 -37.53
CA PRO A 65 -44.33 4.77 -36.90
C PRO A 65 -44.15 5.92 -35.89
N ASP A 66 -45.08 6.87 -35.91
CA ASP A 66 -45.12 7.98 -34.97
C ASP A 66 -45.46 7.49 -33.55
N VAL A 67 -44.74 7.99 -32.55
CA VAL A 67 -45.11 7.87 -31.13
C VAL A 67 -44.91 9.21 -30.44
N ALA A 68 -46.01 9.84 -30.01
CA ALA A 68 -46.00 11.11 -29.32
C ALA A 68 -45.43 10.99 -27.88
N PRO A 69 -44.74 12.02 -27.35
CA PRO A 69 -44.10 11.95 -26.05
C PRO A 69 -45.10 12.18 -24.90
N TYR A 70 -45.59 11.09 -24.29
CA TYR A 70 -46.22 11.15 -22.96
C TYR A 70 -45.14 11.17 -21.87
N LEU A 71 -44.71 12.36 -21.46
CA LEU A 71 -43.90 12.57 -20.25
C LEU A 71 -44.81 13.13 -19.13
N PRO A 72 -45.00 12.42 -17.99
CA PRO A 72 -45.65 13.01 -16.83
C PRO A 72 -44.75 14.06 -16.18
N PRO A 73 -45.28 15.22 -15.72
CA PRO A 73 -44.48 16.26 -15.08
C PRO A 73 -44.14 15.91 -13.63
N LEU A 74 -43.19 14.99 -13.43
CA LEU A 74 -42.59 14.65 -12.13
C LEU A 74 -41.19 15.27 -11.93
N LEU A 75 -41.01 16.48 -12.50
CA LEU A 75 -39.78 17.28 -12.42
C LEU A 75 -40.03 18.60 -11.66
N LYS A 76 -40.59 18.48 -10.45
CA LYS A 76 -40.55 19.49 -9.38
C LYS A 76 -40.91 18.81 -8.05
N THR A 77 -40.02 18.93 -7.06
CA THR A 77 -40.09 18.34 -5.69
C THR A 77 -39.37 17.01 -5.46
N LEU A 78 -38.19 16.82 -6.07
CA LEU A 78 -37.11 16.13 -5.35
C LEU A 78 -36.50 17.12 -4.35
N LYS A 79 -37.12 17.24 -3.17
CA LYS A 79 -36.36 17.68 -1.99
C LYS A 79 -35.16 16.74 -1.88
N LYS A 80 -33.93 17.26 -1.85
CA LYS A 80 -32.78 16.47 -1.40
C LYS A 80 -33.17 15.93 -0.03
N LYS A 81 -33.47 14.61 0.07
CA LYS A 81 -33.37 13.94 1.36
C LYS A 81 -31.91 14.09 1.73
N ASN A 82 -31.63 14.88 2.77
CA ASN A 82 -30.35 14.81 3.46
C ASN A 82 -30.27 13.39 4.03
N MET A 83 -29.72 12.46 3.26
CA MET A 83 -29.30 11.17 3.78
C MET A 83 -28.18 11.47 4.76
N THR A 84 -28.51 11.46 6.04
CA THR A 84 -27.55 11.44 7.13
C THR A 84 -26.65 10.23 6.89
N LEU A 85 -25.38 10.47 6.56
CA LEU A 85 -24.39 9.42 6.42
C LEU A 85 -24.22 8.75 7.79
N LYS A 86 -24.12 7.42 7.80
CA LYS A 86 -23.78 6.67 9.00
C LYS A 86 -22.30 6.92 9.31
N PRO A 87 -21.94 7.50 10.47
CA PRO A 87 -20.54 7.58 10.86
C PRO A 87 -20.00 6.16 11.10
N ILE A 88 -18.81 5.89 10.57
CA ILE A 88 -17.99 4.73 10.91
C ILE A 88 -16.75 5.26 11.60
N GLN A 89 -16.52 4.82 12.84
CA GLN A 89 -15.39 5.26 13.63
C GLN A 89 -14.13 4.49 13.22
N ILE A 90 -13.03 5.19 13.04
CA ILE A 90 -11.73 4.60 12.71
C ILE A 90 -10.88 4.53 13.97
N TYR A 91 -10.41 3.32 14.28
CA TYR A 91 -9.56 3.03 15.43
C TYR A 91 -8.21 2.55 14.93
N ASP A 92 -7.14 3.27 15.26
CA ASP A 92 -5.78 2.96 14.84
C ASP A 92 -5.01 2.22 15.94
N THR A 93 -4.46 1.05 15.59
CA THR A 93 -3.58 0.22 16.43
C THR A 93 -2.10 0.33 16.05
N THR A 94 -1.69 1.29 15.22
CA THR A 94 -0.34 1.37 14.63
C THR A 94 0.76 1.41 15.70
N LEU A 95 0.51 2.08 16.85
CA LEU A 95 1.49 2.22 17.93
C LEU A 95 1.54 1.03 18.90
N ARG A 96 0.62 0.07 18.81
CA ARG A 96 0.59 -1.16 19.60
C ARG A 96 0.72 -2.37 18.68
N ASP A 97 -0.36 -2.79 18.03
CA ASP A 97 -0.40 -3.95 17.13
C ASP A 97 0.57 -3.78 15.96
N GLY A 98 0.58 -2.59 15.34
CA GLY A 98 1.52 -2.27 14.28
C GLY A 98 2.99 -2.39 14.69
N SER A 99 3.31 -2.10 15.95
CA SER A 99 4.66 -2.24 16.51
C SER A 99 5.07 -3.68 16.87
N GLN A 100 4.15 -4.64 16.77
CA GLN A 100 4.44 -6.08 16.91
C GLN A 100 4.96 -6.71 15.60
N GLY A 101 4.96 -5.97 14.49
CA GLY A 101 5.55 -6.41 13.22
C GLY A 101 7.07 -6.53 13.26
N GLU A 102 7.62 -7.52 12.56
CA GLU A 102 9.07 -7.78 12.55
C GLU A 102 9.85 -6.56 12.01
N GLY A 103 10.90 -6.17 12.72
CA GLY A 103 11.77 -5.03 12.37
C GLY A 103 11.22 -3.65 12.75
N ILE A 104 10.03 -3.55 13.35
CA ILE A 104 9.38 -2.29 13.70
C ILE A 104 9.70 -1.92 15.16
N SER A 105 10.18 -0.70 15.41
CA SER A 105 10.37 -0.18 16.77
C SER A 105 10.29 1.34 16.79
N PHE A 106 9.22 1.87 17.39
CA PHE A 106 9.05 3.32 17.57
C PHE A 106 9.77 3.79 18.84
N SER A 107 10.45 4.94 18.77
CA SER A 107 10.82 5.69 19.98
C SER A 107 9.58 6.33 20.62
N LEU A 108 9.75 6.88 21.82
CA LEU A 108 8.68 7.67 22.47
C LEU A 108 8.26 8.87 21.62
N GLN A 109 9.23 9.55 20.99
CA GLN A 109 8.94 10.72 20.16
C GLN A 109 8.18 10.34 18.88
N ASP A 110 8.51 9.19 18.30
CA ASP A 110 7.82 8.65 17.12
C ASP A 110 6.36 8.34 17.44
N LYS A 111 6.09 7.67 18.56
CA LYS A 111 4.73 7.41 19.05
C LYS A 111 3.93 8.71 19.21
N LEU A 112 4.49 9.72 19.86
CA LEU A 112 3.83 11.02 20.05
C LEU A 112 3.58 11.74 18.71
N ASN A 113 4.55 11.74 17.81
CA ASN A 113 4.40 12.39 16.50
C ASN A 113 3.34 11.72 15.62
N ILE A 114 3.34 10.38 15.55
CA ILE A 114 2.32 9.62 14.82
C ILE A 114 0.93 9.87 15.43
N ALA A 115 0.79 9.84 16.76
CA ALA A 115 -0.49 10.13 17.43
C ALA A 115 -1.05 11.51 17.07
N ARG A 116 -0.20 12.55 16.99
CA ARG A 116 -0.60 13.89 16.50
C ARG A 116 -1.06 13.85 15.05
N ARG A 117 -0.31 13.20 14.14
CA ARG A 117 -0.70 13.09 12.71
C ARG A 117 -2.02 12.35 12.51
N LEU A 118 -2.28 11.31 13.30
CA LEU A 118 -3.56 10.59 13.29
C LEU A 118 -4.72 11.49 13.76
N ALA A 119 -4.52 12.30 14.80
CA ALA A 119 -5.52 13.26 15.29
C ALA A 119 -5.79 14.43 14.31
N GLU A 120 -4.72 14.99 13.71
CA GLU A 120 -4.79 16.02 12.66
C GLU A 120 -5.62 15.52 11.46
N LEU A 121 -5.35 14.30 10.98
CA LEU A 121 -6.13 13.65 9.93
C LEU A 121 -7.59 13.44 10.37
N GLY A 122 -7.80 12.96 11.59
CA GLY A 122 -9.12 12.82 12.19
C GLY A 122 -9.54 11.42 12.59
N ILE A 123 -8.59 10.55 12.89
CA ILE A 123 -8.83 9.22 13.42
C ILE A 123 -9.61 9.34 14.75
N ASP A 124 -10.67 8.57 14.93
CA ASP A 124 -11.54 8.66 16.11
C ASP A 124 -10.84 8.13 17.38
N PHE A 125 -10.04 7.06 17.25
CA PHE A 125 -9.31 6.43 18.35
C PHE A 125 -7.87 6.08 17.99
N VAL A 126 -6.93 6.30 18.91
CA VAL A 126 -5.51 5.92 18.74
C VAL A 126 -5.06 5.08 19.93
N GLU A 127 -4.66 3.83 19.69
CA GLU A 127 -4.16 2.92 20.72
C GLU A 127 -2.67 3.15 20.99
N GLY A 128 -2.33 3.61 22.20
CA GLY A 128 -0.97 4.05 22.53
C GLY A 128 0.04 2.93 22.79
N GLY A 129 -0.43 1.76 23.20
CA GLY A 129 0.40 0.69 23.75
C GLY A 129 -0.26 0.01 24.96
N TYR A 130 0.52 -0.81 25.67
CA TYR A 130 0.09 -1.53 26.87
C TYR A 130 0.87 -1.02 28.09
N PRO A 131 0.26 -0.25 29.02
CA PRO A 131 0.96 0.36 30.16
C PRO A 131 1.76 -0.62 31.05
N LEU A 132 1.40 -1.90 31.09
CA LEU A 132 2.12 -2.92 31.87
C LEU A 132 3.32 -3.52 31.12
N SER A 133 3.40 -3.38 29.80
CA SER A 133 4.38 -4.06 28.96
C SER A 133 5.79 -3.49 29.12
N ASN A 134 5.94 -2.17 29.12
CA ASN A 134 7.24 -1.51 29.04
C ASN A 134 7.16 -0.02 29.48
N GLU A 135 8.28 0.53 29.93
CA GLU A 135 8.38 1.91 30.42
C GLU A 135 8.07 2.98 29.34
N LYS A 136 8.30 2.66 28.06
CA LYS A 136 8.06 3.56 26.93
C LYS A 136 6.56 3.83 26.74
N ASP A 137 5.72 2.82 26.93
CA ASP A 137 4.27 2.96 26.86
C ASP A 137 3.73 3.78 28.03
N VAL A 138 4.24 3.57 29.25
CA VAL A 138 3.92 4.42 30.41
C VAL A 138 4.27 5.88 30.11
N ALA A 139 5.49 6.14 29.64
CA ALA A 139 5.94 7.48 29.29
C ALA A 139 5.13 8.11 28.14
N PHE A 140 4.62 7.29 27.20
CA PHE A 140 3.70 7.75 26.16
C PHE A 140 2.40 8.27 26.77
N PHE A 141 1.73 7.49 27.63
CA PHE A 141 0.48 7.92 28.27
C PHE A 141 0.68 9.15 29.18
N GLU A 142 1.82 9.25 29.87
CA GLU A 142 2.18 10.43 30.67
C GLU A 142 2.43 11.70 29.85
N GLN A 143 2.87 11.58 28.60
CA GLN A 143 3.11 12.74 27.72
C GLN A 143 1.89 13.10 26.88
N ILE A 144 1.27 12.12 26.20
CA ILE A 144 0.16 12.38 25.27
C ILE A 144 -1.06 13.00 25.97
N ARG A 145 -1.29 12.68 27.26
CA ARG A 145 -2.36 13.28 28.09
C ARG A 145 -2.21 14.80 28.33
N LYS A 146 -1.06 15.39 27.99
CA LYS A 146 -0.78 16.82 28.09
C LYS A 146 -1.06 17.56 26.77
N GLU A 147 -1.36 16.81 25.71
CA GLU A 147 -1.58 17.34 24.36
C GLU A 147 -3.07 17.48 24.06
N ASN A 148 -3.40 18.41 23.15
CA ASN A 148 -4.76 18.57 22.65
C ASN A 148 -4.90 17.84 21.31
N LEU A 149 -5.58 16.70 21.31
CA LEU A 149 -5.86 15.89 20.12
C LEU A 149 -7.26 16.14 19.53
N GLY A 150 -7.96 17.19 19.98
CA GLY A 150 -9.33 17.48 19.57
C GLY A 150 -10.29 16.38 20.02
N ASP A 151 -11.09 15.84 19.09
CA ASP A 151 -12.06 14.79 19.36
C ASP A 151 -11.46 13.37 19.41
N THR A 152 -10.18 13.21 19.03
CA THR A 152 -9.50 11.90 18.99
C THR A 152 -9.25 11.35 20.39
N LYS A 153 -9.71 10.11 20.64
CA LYS A 153 -9.56 9.42 21.93
C LYS A 153 -8.31 8.56 21.95
N VAL A 154 -7.41 8.78 22.91
CA VAL A 154 -6.32 7.85 23.20
C VAL A 154 -6.86 6.63 23.94
N CYS A 155 -6.41 5.44 23.56
CA CYS A 155 -6.78 4.17 24.17
C CYS A 155 -5.55 3.50 24.80
N ALA A 156 -5.70 2.99 26.03
CA ALA A 156 -4.73 2.08 26.63
C ALA A 156 -5.21 0.63 26.41
N PHE A 157 -4.34 -0.23 25.87
CA PHE A 157 -4.63 -1.65 25.65
C PHE A 157 -4.26 -2.47 26.88
N GLY A 158 -5.05 -3.50 27.21
CA GLY A 158 -4.70 -4.50 28.21
C GLY A 158 -5.63 -5.70 28.25
N MET A 159 -5.28 -6.68 29.09
CA MET A 159 -5.98 -7.97 29.19
C MET A 159 -6.92 -7.98 30.41
N THR A 160 -7.89 -8.91 30.45
CA THR A 160 -8.72 -9.17 31.65
C THR A 160 -7.90 -9.42 32.91
N ARG A 161 -8.50 -9.16 34.09
CA ARG A 161 -7.99 -9.53 35.42
C ARG A 161 -7.44 -10.96 35.43
N ARG A 162 -6.39 -11.21 36.20
CA ARG A 162 -5.87 -12.57 36.36
C ARG A 162 -6.89 -13.46 37.07
N ARG A 163 -6.90 -14.75 36.70
CA ARG A 163 -7.67 -15.78 37.41
C ARG A 163 -7.36 -15.78 38.91
N SER A 164 -8.37 -16.05 39.74
CA SER A 164 -8.25 -16.08 41.20
C SER A 164 -7.81 -14.74 41.85
N MET A 165 -7.91 -13.63 41.13
CA MET A 165 -7.64 -12.27 41.63
C MET A 165 -8.82 -11.38 41.25
N LYS A 166 -9.20 -10.44 42.13
CA LYS A 166 -10.22 -9.43 41.83
C LYS A 166 -9.66 -8.35 40.91
N ALA A 167 -10.51 -7.74 40.09
CA ALA A 167 -10.10 -6.60 39.24
C ALA A 167 -9.52 -5.43 40.05
N GLU A 168 -10.07 -5.14 41.24
CA GLU A 168 -9.58 -4.08 42.14
C GLU A 168 -8.19 -4.36 42.76
N ASP A 169 -7.75 -5.62 42.76
CA ASP A 169 -6.45 -6.03 43.27
C ASP A 169 -5.40 -6.16 42.17
N ASP A 170 -5.82 -6.43 40.93
CA ASP A 170 -4.96 -6.76 39.79
C ASP A 170 -4.03 -5.60 39.37
N PRO A 171 -2.69 -5.82 39.32
CA PRO A 171 -1.74 -4.80 38.89
C PRO A 171 -1.95 -4.29 37.46
N GLY A 172 -2.38 -5.15 36.53
CA GLY A 172 -2.67 -4.76 35.15
C GLY A 172 -3.88 -3.83 35.08
N MET A 173 -4.97 -4.18 35.78
CA MET A 173 -6.14 -3.30 35.92
C MET A 173 -5.77 -1.94 36.52
N LYS A 174 -4.93 -1.91 37.56
CA LYS A 174 -4.41 -0.67 38.17
C LYS A 174 -3.58 0.15 37.19
N CYS A 175 -2.71 -0.48 36.39
CA CYS A 175 -1.91 0.20 35.36
C CYS A 175 -2.80 0.81 34.25
N LEU A 176 -3.88 0.14 33.85
CA LEU A 176 -4.84 0.68 32.86
C LEU A 176 -5.56 1.91 33.40
N VAL A 177 -6.06 1.88 34.64
CA VAL A 177 -6.66 3.07 35.27
C VAL A 177 -5.64 4.20 35.44
N ALA A 178 -4.39 3.87 35.81
CA ALA A 178 -3.31 4.85 36.00
C ALA A 178 -2.89 5.55 34.69
N ALA A 179 -3.09 4.92 33.53
CA ALA A 179 -2.84 5.55 32.22
C ALA A 179 -3.72 6.80 31.99
N GLY A 180 -4.90 6.87 32.63
CA GLY A 180 -5.78 8.03 32.60
C GLY A 180 -6.33 8.37 31.22
N THR A 181 -6.48 7.36 30.35
CA THR A 181 -7.00 7.50 28.99
C THR A 181 -8.52 7.62 28.98
N PRO A 182 -9.13 8.38 28.05
CA PRO A 182 -10.59 8.49 27.94
C PRO A 182 -11.26 7.16 27.57
N CYS A 183 -10.50 6.25 26.95
CA CYS A 183 -10.94 4.92 26.58
C CYS A 183 -9.89 3.86 26.99
N ILE A 184 -10.35 2.65 27.29
CA ILE A 184 -9.50 1.49 27.59
C ILE A 184 -9.99 0.32 26.74
N THR A 185 -9.05 -0.35 26.08
CA THR A 185 -9.31 -1.49 25.19
C THR A 185 -8.89 -2.76 25.89
N LEU A 186 -9.89 -3.60 26.16
CA LEU A 186 -9.80 -4.79 26.99
C LEU A 186 -9.90 -6.04 26.12
N VAL A 187 -8.78 -6.74 25.93
CA VAL A 187 -8.78 -8.03 25.23
C VAL A 187 -9.22 -9.16 26.16
N GLY A 188 -10.15 -10.00 25.68
CA GLY A 188 -10.60 -11.20 26.38
C GLY A 188 -10.69 -12.41 25.46
N LYS A 189 -10.52 -13.61 26.03
CA LYS A 189 -10.58 -14.88 25.28
C LYS A 189 -12.03 -15.25 25.00
N THR A 190 -12.41 -15.38 23.72
CA THR A 190 -13.80 -15.70 23.33
C THR A 190 -14.02 -17.09 22.77
N TRP A 191 -12.93 -17.80 22.48
CA TRP A 191 -12.96 -19.23 22.18
C TRP A 191 -12.93 -20.05 23.49
N ASP A 192 -13.86 -20.98 23.65
CA ASP A 192 -13.91 -21.89 24.81
C ASP A 192 -12.60 -22.66 25.02
N TYR A 193 -12.00 -23.16 23.94
CA TYR A 193 -10.67 -23.78 23.95
C TYR A 193 -9.58 -22.87 24.54
N HIS A 194 -9.61 -21.56 24.27
CA HIS A 194 -8.65 -20.62 24.88
C HIS A 194 -8.93 -20.39 26.37
N ALA A 195 -10.18 -20.45 26.82
CA ALA A 195 -10.52 -20.38 28.24
C ALA A 195 -10.04 -21.65 28.99
N THR A 196 -10.30 -22.83 28.45
CA THR A 196 -9.98 -24.11 29.11
C THR A 196 -8.52 -24.50 29.04
N ASP A 197 -7.87 -24.35 27.88
CA ASP A 197 -6.54 -24.92 27.64
C ASP A 197 -5.41 -23.89 27.72
N VAL A 198 -5.68 -22.62 27.39
CA VAL A 198 -4.69 -21.53 27.48
C VAL A 198 -4.76 -20.81 28.83
N LEU A 199 -5.92 -20.26 29.21
CA LEU A 199 -6.09 -19.60 30.51
C LEU A 199 -6.19 -20.59 31.68
N ASN A 200 -6.58 -21.84 31.41
CA ASN A 200 -6.77 -22.88 32.42
C ASN A 200 -7.78 -22.43 33.50
N VAL A 201 -8.98 -22.03 33.05
CA VAL A 201 -10.13 -21.64 33.88
C VAL A 201 -11.42 -22.30 33.37
N THR A 202 -12.49 -22.24 34.16
CA THR A 202 -13.83 -22.63 33.67
C THR A 202 -14.40 -21.55 32.75
N LEU A 203 -15.38 -21.92 31.92
CA LEU A 203 -16.11 -20.96 31.08
C LEU A 203 -16.76 -19.86 31.92
N ASP A 204 -17.37 -20.20 33.05
CA ASP A 204 -17.98 -19.25 33.98
C ASP A 204 -16.96 -18.27 34.60
N GLU A 205 -15.76 -18.74 34.97
CA GLU A 205 -14.70 -17.86 35.49
C GLU A 205 -14.14 -16.95 34.38
N ASN A 206 -14.07 -17.40 33.12
CA ASN A 206 -13.69 -16.52 32.01
C ASN A 206 -14.75 -15.43 31.75
N LEU A 207 -16.04 -15.77 31.81
CA LEU A 207 -17.13 -14.78 31.74
C LEU A 207 -17.07 -13.79 32.91
N ALA A 208 -16.79 -14.26 34.13
CA ALA A 208 -16.58 -13.41 35.30
C ALA A 208 -15.33 -12.52 35.16
N MET A 209 -14.22 -13.05 34.66
CA MET A 209 -13.00 -12.29 34.34
C MET A 209 -13.27 -11.17 33.34
N ILE A 210 -14.05 -11.43 32.28
CA ILE A 210 -14.46 -10.41 31.30
C ILE A 210 -15.33 -9.34 31.97
N GLY A 211 -16.42 -9.75 32.62
CA GLY A 211 -17.39 -8.84 33.22
C GLY A 211 -16.79 -7.97 34.32
N GLU A 212 -16.12 -8.56 35.31
CA GLU A 212 -15.51 -7.80 36.42
C GLU A 212 -14.41 -6.83 35.95
N SER A 213 -13.67 -7.17 34.89
CA SER A 213 -12.65 -6.28 34.31
C SER A 213 -13.31 -5.09 33.62
N ALA A 214 -14.32 -5.35 32.77
CA ALA A 214 -15.06 -4.30 32.10
C ALA A 214 -15.78 -3.37 33.09
N GLU A 215 -16.41 -3.92 34.13
CA GLU A 215 -17.09 -3.15 35.18
C GLU A 215 -16.10 -2.29 35.98
N PHE A 216 -14.94 -2.83 36.35
CA PHE A 216 -13.91 -2.08 37.09
C PHE A 216 -13.33 -0.92 36.28
N LEU A 217 -13.01 -1.16 35.00
CA LEU A 217 -12.45 -0.15 34.10
C LEU A 217 -13.50 0.90 33.71
N GLY A 218 -14.75 0.48 33.50
CA GLY A 218 -15.90 1.34 33.18
C GLY A 218 -16.25 2.41 34.22
N ARG A 219 -15.72 2.27 35.45
CA ARG A 219 -15.81 3.30 36.50
C ARG A 219 -14.92 4.54 36.22
N ASN A 220 -13.97 4.44 35.29
CA ASN A 220 -12.96 5.47 35.03
C ASN A 220 -12.89 5.93 33.55
N SER A 221 -13.16 5.02 32.61
CA SER A 221 -12.99 5.25 31.17
C SER A 221 -14.11 4.57 30.36
N GLU A 222 -14.33 4.98 29.11
CA GLU A 222 -15.12 4.15 28.19
C GLU A 222 -14.37 2.82 27.92
N VAL A 223 -15.09 1.70 27.90
CA VAL A 223 -14.48 0.38 27.65
C VAL A 223 -14.83 -0.13 26.26
N ILE A 224 -13.79 -0.51 25.51
CA ILE A 224 -13.86 -1.31 24.29
C ILE A 224 -13.49 -2.74 24.69
N TYR A 225 -14.31 -3.72 24.30
CA TYR A 225 -14.02 -5.13 24.49
C TYR A 225 -13.59 -5.76 23.17
N ASP A 226 -12.31 -6.15 23.08
CA ASP A 226 -11.76 -6.88 21.94
C ASP A 226 -11.96 -8.38 22.15
N ALA A 227 -12.88 -8.95 21.38
CA ALA A 227 -13.24 -10.36 21.40
C ALA A 227 -12.20 -11.19 20.63
N GLU A 228 -11.10 -11.53 21.30
CA GLU A 228 -9.98 -12.25 20.68
C GLU A 228 -10.41 -13.63 20.16
N HIS A 229 -10.01 -13.95 18.93
CA HIS A 229 -10.39 -15.16 18.19
C HIS A 229 -11.91 -15.36 18.06
N PHE A 230 -12.70 -14.29 17.96
CA PHE A 230 -14.16 -14.38 17.92
C PHE A 230 -14.69 -15.26 16.78
N PHE A 231 -14.12 -15.18 15.57
CA PHE A 231 -14.63 -15.95 14.42
C PHE A 231 -14.27 -17.44 14.50
N ASP A 232 -13.11 -17.79 15.08
CA ASP A 232 -12.73 -19.18 15.41
C ASP A 232 -13.66 -19.72 16.52
N GLY A 233 -13.77 -18.96 17.62
CA GLY A 233 -14.58 -19.30 18.79
C GLY A 233 -16.06 -19.44 18.48
N TYR A 234 -16.63 -18.54 17.68
CA TYR A 234 -18.01 -18.63 17.20
C TYR A 234 -18.22 -19.81 16.24
N THR A 235 -17.21 -20.21 15.47
CA THR A 235 -17.30 -21.38 14.59
C THR A 235 -17.23 -22.70 15.37
N ALA A 236 -16.48 -22.74 16.48
CA ALA A 236 -16.46 -23.89 17.39
C ALA A 236 -17.71 -23.95 18.30
N ASN A 237 -18.09 -22.82 18.91
CA ASN A 237 -19.15 -22.72 19.91
C ASN A 237 -19.85 -21.34 19.84
N PRO A 238 -20.86 -21.18 18.94
CA PRO A 238 -21.56 -19.92 18.75
C PRO A 238 -22.19 -19.36 20.03
N ALA A 239 -22.74 -20.23 20.88
CA ALA A 239 -23.44 -19.83 22.10
C ALA A 239 -22.47 -19.20 23.09
N TYR A 240 -21.35 -19.86 23.38
CA TYR A 240 -20.35 -19.34 24.32
C TYR A 240 -19.69 -18.05 23.80
N ALA A 241 -19.36 -17.98 22.52
CA ALA A 241 -18.81 -16.75 21.92
C ALA A 241 -19.75 -15.55 22.14
N ILE A 242 -21.07 -15.72 21.92
CA ILE A 242 -22.05 -14.67 22.21
C ILE A 242 -22.17 -14.35 23.71
N GLU A 243 -22.08 -15.34 24.60
CA GLU A 243 -22.07 -15.08 26.05
C GLU A 243 -20.85 -14.24 26.48
N THR A 244 -19.69 -14.37 25.86
CA THR A 244 -18.53 -13.51 26.16
C THR A 244 -18.78 -12.04 25.79
N LEU A 245 -19.46 -11.79 24.67
CA LEU A 245 -19.93 -10.44 24.30
C LEU A 245 -20.95 -9.90 25.31
N ARG A 246 -21.88 -10.74 25.76
CA ARG A 246 -22.90 -10.38 26.76
C ARG A 246 -22.31 -10.08 28.12
N ALA A 247 -21.28 -10.82 28.55
CA ALA A 247 -20.56 -10.54 29.79
C ALA A 247 -19.93 -9.14 29.79
N ALA A 248 -19.27 -8.77 28.69
CA ALA A 248 -18.73 -7.41 28.52
C ALA A 248 -19.85 -6.34 28.44
N ALA A 249 -20.90 -6.58 27.66
CA ALA A 249 -22.01 -5.64 27.46
C ALA A 249 -22.79 -5.35 28.77
N SER A 250 -23.13 -6.40 29.52
CA SER A 250 -23.84 -6.30 30.80
C SER A 250 -23.00 -5.63 31.90
N ALA A 251 -21.67 -5.71 31.81
CA ALA A 251 -20.73 -4.98 32.65
C ALA A 251 -20.50 -3.52 32.22
N GLY A 252 -21.13 -3.05 31.13
CA GLY A 252 -21.06 -1.66 30.68
C GLY A 252 -19.98 -1.36 29.63
N ALA A 253 -19.42 -2.37 28.95
CA ALA A 253 -18.59 -2.13 27.77
C ALA A 253 -19.41 -1.41 26.68
N LYS A 254 -18.87 -0.33 26.11
CA LYS A 254 -19.55 0.52 25.13
C LYS A 254 -19.39 0.00 23.70
N TYR A 255 -18.26 -0.66 23.44
CA TYR A 255 -17.93 -1.24 22.15
C TYR A 255 -17.60 -2.72 22.32
N LEU A 256 -18.07 -3.54 21.39
CA LEU A 256 -17.77 -4.97 21.31
C LEU A 256 -17.16 -5.23 19.93
N VAL A 257 -15.87 -5.52 19.89
CA VAL A 257 -15.09 -5.60 18.65
C VAL A 257 -14.81 -7.06 18.35
N LEU A 258 -15.24 -7.52 17.17
CA LEU A 258 -15.07 -8.91 16.76
C LEU A 258 -13.68 -9.07 16.13
N CYS A 259 -12.80 -9.90 16.70
CA CYS A 259 -11.44 -10.08 16.18
C CYS A 259 -11.32 -11.33 15.29
N ASP A 260 -11.02 -11.12 14.00
CA ASP A 260 -10.53 -12.15 13.07
C ASP A 260 -9.01 -12.30 13.27
N THR A 261 -8.62 -12.79 14.46
CA THR A 261 -7.23 -12.81 14.94
C THR A 261 -6.33 -13.68 14.07
N ASN A 262 -6.85 -14.81 13.55
CA ASN A 262 -6.14 -15.66 12.60
C ASN A 262 -6.14 -15.12 11.15
N GLY A 263 -6.86 -14.02 10.86
CA GLY A 263 -6.88 -13.33 9.56
C GLY A 263 -7.37 -14.15 8.36
N GLY A 264 -7.97 -15.32 8.60
CA GLY A 264 -8.29 -16.33 7.58
C GLY A 264 -9.78 -16.45 7.24
N THR A 265 -10.65 -15.65 7.86
CA THR A 265 -12.11 -15.75 7.63
C THR A 265 -12.49 -15.15 6.28
N LEU A 266 -13.52 -15.70 5.62
CA LEU A 266 -14.04 -15.15 4.35
C LEU A 266 -15.08 -14.04 4.56
N PRO A 267 -15.20 -13.03 3.68
CA PRO A 267 -16.06 -11.86 3.88
C PRO A 267 -17.54 -12.18 4.14
N GLU A 268 -18.09 -13.19 3.46
CA GLU A 268 -19.47 -13.64 3.67
C GLU A 268 -19.70 -14.23 5.08
N ARG A 269 -18.69 -14.91 5.62
CA ARG A 269 -18.72 -15.46 6.98
C ARG A 269 -18.55 -14.35 8.03
N ILE A 270 -17.69 -13.36 7.76
CA ILE A 270 -17.60 -12.14 8.59
C ILE A 270 -18.98 -11.48 8.70
N ALA A 271 -19.68 -11.27 7.59
CA ALA A 271 -20.98 -10.61 7.58
C ALA A 271 -22.07 -11.42 8.32
N GLU A 272 -22.12 -12.74 8.13
CA GLU A 272 -23.03 -13.64 8.85
C GLU A 272 -22.82 -13.55 10.37
N VAL A 273 -21.56 -13.72 10.81
CA VAL A 273 -21.18 -13.75 12.23
C VAL A 273 -21.33 -12.37 12.87
N THR A 274 -21.05 -11.28 12.14
CA THR A 274 -21.31 -9.91 12.59
C THR A 274 -22.80 -9.67 12.82
N THR A 275 -23.67 -10.14 11.91
CA THR A 275 -25.12 -10.04 12.06
C THR A 275 -25.59 -10.80 13.30
N ALA A 276 -25.09 -12.02 13.51
CA ALA A 276 -25.41 -12.83 14.68
C ALA A 276 -24.91 -12.22 16.01
N ALA A 277 -23.76 -11.54 15.99
CA ALA A 277 -23.26 -10.78 17.14
C ALA A 277 -24.19 -9.61 17.49
N ILE A 278 -24.64 -8.82 16.50
CA ILE A 278 -25.61 -7.74 16.67
C ILE A 278 -26.94 -8.29 17.25
N ASP A 279 -27.49 -9.36 16.66
CA ASP A 279 -28.73 -9.97 17.15
C ASP A 279 -28.58 -10.59 18.56
N GLY A 280 -27.39 -11.09 18.89
CA GLY A 280 -27.05 -11.66 20.19
C GLY A 280 -26.94 -10.63 21.31
N THR A 281 -26.59 -9.37 20.98
CA THR A 281 -26.37 -8.26 21.93
C THR A 281 -27.39 -7.13 21.83
N LYS A 282 -28.41 -7.24 20.96
CA LYS A 282 -29.46 -6.23 20.70
C LYS A 282 -30.19 -5.64 21.92
N ASP A 283 -30.17 -6.35 23.06
CA ASP A 283 -30.82 -5.94 24.30
C ASP A 283 -29.92 -4.99 25.14
N TYR A 284 -28.71 -4.68 24.66
CA TYR A 284 -27.73 -3.76 25.25
C TYR A 284 -27.46 -2.57 24.32
N ASP A 285 -27.20 -1.38 24.88
CA ASP A 285 -26.82 -0.17 24.13
C ASP A 285 -25.31 -0.17 23.84
N VAL A 286 -24.91 -1.00 22.87
CA VAL A 286 -23.51 -1.25 22.51
C VAL A 286 -23.26 -1.07 21.01
N GLN A 287 -22.03 -0.67 20.66
CA GLN A 287 -21.59 -0.56 19.27
C GLN A 287 -20.73 -1.75 18.86
N ILE A 288 -21.06 -2.39 17.74
CA ILE A 288 -20.24 -3.50 17.21
C ILE A 288 -19.11 -2.94 16.35
N GLY A 289 -17.88 -3.37 16.60
CA GLY A 289 -16.71 -3.10 15.79
C GLY A 289 -16.11 -4.36 15.17
N ILE A 290 -15.10 -4.17 14.31
CA ILE A 290 -14.37 -5.26 13.64
C ILE A 290 -12.86 -4.98 13.72
N HIS A 291 -12.08 -6.02 14.04
CA HIS A 291 -10.60 -6.03 13.93
C HIS A 291 -10.18 -7.25 13.13
N THR A 292 -9.45 -7.07 12.02
CA THR A 292 -9.13 -8.17 11.10
C THR A 292 -7.66 -8.18 10.73
N HIS A 293 -7.00 -9.33 10.93
CA HIS A 293 -5.66 -9.60 10.41
C HIS A 293 -5.71 -10.06 8.95
N ASN A 294 -4.55 -10.05 8.27
CA ASN A 294 -4.45 -10.18 6.82
C ASN A 294 -3.81 -11.50 6.33
N ASP A 295 -3.77 -12.54 7.16
CA ASP A 295 -3.19 -13.84 6.83
C ASP A 295 -3.82 -14.51 5.57
N GLY A 296 -5.11 -14.23 5.30
CA GLY A 296 -5.80 -14.62 4.08
C GLY A 296 -5.77 -13.60 2.92
N GLU A 297 -5.05 -12.48 3.05
CA GLU A 297 -5.09 -11.30 2.15
C GLU A 297 -6.52 -10.71 1.96
N LEU A 298 -7.34 -10.81 3.02
CA LEU A 298 -8.76 -10.44 3.01
C LEU A 298 -9.13 -9.35 4.05
N ALA A 299 -8.20 -8.85 4.86
CA ALA A 299 -8.52 -7.99 6.01
C ALA A 299 -9.38 -6.76 5.63
N VAL A 300 -9.00 -6.04 4.58
CA VAL A 300 -9.77 -4.87 4.09
C VAL A 300 -11.15 -5.28 3.57
N ALA A 301 -11.28 -6.45 2.92
CA ALA A 301 -12.57 -6.95 2.45
C ALA A 301 -13.48 -7.38 3.62
N ASN A 302 -12.90 -8.03 4.63
CA ASN A 302 -13.55 -8.46 5.86
C ASN A 302 -14.07 -7.27 6.67
N ALA A 303 -13.22 -6.27 6.92
CA ALA A 303 -13.61 -5.02 7.58
C ALA A 303 -14.77 -4.31 6.84
N LEU A 304 -14.71 -4.24 5.51
CA LEU A 304 -15.80 -3.66 4.71
C LEU A 304 -17.08 -4.50 4.77
N ALA A 305 -17.00 -5.83 4.83
CA ALA A 305 -18.16 -6.72 4.93
C ALA A 305 -18.86 -6.62 6.31
N ALA A 306 -18.08 -6.51 7.40
CA ALA A 306 -18.63 -6.25 8.73
C ALA A 306 -19.39 -4.90 8.78
N VAL A 307 -18.86 -3.85 8.14
CA VAL A 307 -19.55 -2.55 8.04
C VAL A 307 -20.86 -2.63 7.24
N ASP A 308 -20.93 -3.45 6.19
CA ASP A 308 -22.20 -3.70 5.48
C ASP A 308 -23.21 -4.49 6.33
N ALA A 309 -22.73 -5.41 7.16
CA ALA A 309 -23.53 -6.16 8.13
C ALA A 309 -24.01 -5.32 9.33
N GLY A 310 -23.40 -4.17 9.58
CA GLY A 310 -23.85 -3.21 10.58
C GLY A 310 -22.81 -2.75 11.60
N ALA A 311 -21.56 -3.21 11.52
CA ALA A 311 -20.48 -2.71 12.37
C ALA A 311 -20.27 -1.19 12.18
N THR A 312 -20.03 -0.47 13.28
CA THR A 312 -19.91 0.99 13.35
C THR A 312 -18.51 1.49 13.69
N GLN A 313 -17.58 0.58 14.00
CA GLN A 313 -16.16 0.87 14.21
C GLN A 313 -15.29 -0.12 13.42
N VAL A 314 -14.16 0.34 12.87
CA VAL A 314 -13.13 -0.53 12.27
C VAL A 314 -11.79 -0.26 12.95
N GLN A 315 -11.17 -1.31 13.48
CA GLN A 315 -9.79 -1.32 13.95
C GLN A 315 -8.84 -1.78 12.84
N GLY A 316 -7.61 -1.27 12.85
CA GLY A 316 -6.54 -1.65 11.94
C GLY A 316 -5.33 -0.74 12.10
N THR A 317 -4.39 -0.78 11.14
CA THR A 317 -3.18 0.05 11.18
C THR A 317 -2.99 0.85 9.89
N ILE A 318 -2.28 1.96 9.96
CA ILE A 318 -1.76 2.64 8.77
C ILE A 318 -0.79 1.70 8.05
N ASN A 319 -0.97 1.56 6.73
CA ASN A 319 -0.19 0.68 5.86
C ASN A 319 -0.36 -0.83 6.12
N GLY A 320 -1.28 -1.23 6.99
CA GLY A 320 -1.56 -2.64 7.30
C GLY A 320 -0.43 -3.35 8.04
N ILE A 321 0.47 -2.63 8.73
CA ILE A 321 1.53 -3.23 9.53
C ILE A 321 0.99 -3.98 10.75
N GLY A 322 1.76 -4.93 11.28
CA GLY A 322 1.43 -5.69 12.49
C GLY A 322 2.02 -7.10 12.46
N GLU A 323 1.51 -7.98 13.32
CA GLU A 323 1.96 -9.37 13.38
C GLU A 323 1.70 -10.14 12.07
N ARG A 324 2.59 -11.10 11.73
CA ARG A 324 2.45 -12.03 10.60
C ARG A 324 2.27 -11.31 9.26
N CYS A 325 1.10 -11.42 8.65
CA CYS A 325 0.72 -10.75 7.40
C CYS A 325 0.14 -9.34 7.62
N GLY A 326 0.06 -8.88 8.87
CA GLY A 326 -0.38 -7.54 9.24
C GLY A 326 -1.88 -7.43 9.55
N ASN A 327 -2.33 -6.19 9.70
CA ASN A 327 -3.71 -5.81 10.00
C ASN A 327 -4.43 -5.28 8.74
N ALA A 328 -5.74 -5.01 8.85
CA ALA A 328 -6.44 -4.20 7.86
C ALA A 328 -5.75 -2.84 7.66
N ASP A 329 -5.34 -2.57 6.41
CA ASP A 329 -4.78 -1.27 6.04
C ASP A 329 -5.86 -0.19 6.09
N LEU A 330 -5.80 0.66 7.12
CA LEU A 330 -6.76 1.73 7.34
C LEU A 330 -6.78 2.76 6.23
N ILE A 331 -5.68 2.95 5.49
CA ILE A 331 -5.66 3.79 4.29
C ILE A 331 -6.68 3.27 3.28
N SER A 332 -6.64 1.95 3.03
CA SER A 332 -7.54 1.27 2.10
C SER A 332 -8.98 1.21 2.63
N VAL A 333 -9.19 1.00 3.94
CA VAL A 333 -10.52 1.04 4.57
C VAL A 333 -11.15 2.44 4.43
N MET A 334 -10.46 3.49 4.88
CA MET A 334 -10.94 4.87 4.85
C MET A 334 -11.27 5.32 3.42
N ALA A 335 -10.37 5.07 2.46
CA ALA A 335 -10.59 5.47 1.07
C ALA A 335 -11.79 4.73 0.42
N ASN A 336 -12.00 3.44 0.71
CA ASN A 336 -13.17 2.72 0.21
C ASN A 336 -14.47 3.20 0.87
N LEU A 337 -14.48 3.44 2.19
CA LEU A 337 -15.66 3.94 2.92
C LEU A 337 -16.05 5.36 2.51
N ALA A 338 -15.07 6.27 2.37
CA ALA A 338 -15.32 7.67 2.02
C ALA A 338 -15.65 7.91 0.54
N LEU A 339 -15.01 7.17 -0.39
CA LEU A 339 -15.05 7.49 -1.81
C LEU A 339 -15.87 6.52 -2.67
N LYS A 340 -16.09 5.27 -2.20
CA LYS A 340 -16.77 4.22 -2.99
C LYS A 340 -18.07 3.72 -2.38
N LYS A 341 -18.13 3.49 -1.06
CA LYS A 341 -19.37 3.09 -0.40
C LYS A 341 -20.34 4.27 -0.25
N LYS A 342 -21.64 3.99 -0.32
CA LYS A 342 -22.70 4.99 -0.21
C LYS A 342 -23.35 4.90 1.17
N GLY A 343 -23.65 6.04 1.77
CA GLY A 343 -24.36 6.11 3.04
C GLY A 343 -23.49 6.00 4.30
N PHE A 344 -22.16 5.98 4.14
CA PHE A 344 -21.20 6.01 5.25
C PHE A 344 -20.34 7.28 5.21
N SER A 345 -19.73 7.62 6.35
CA SER A 345 -18.74 8.70 6.48
C SER A 345 -17.70 8.33 7.54
N VAL A 346 -16.44 8.65 7.30
CA VAL A 346 -15.30 8.47 8.23
C VAL A 346 -14.64 9.81 8.53
N LEU A 347 -13.81 9.90 9.58
CA LEU A 347 -13.04 11.10 9.95
C LEU A 347 -13.88 12.38 10.15
N GLY A 348 -15.12 12.22 10.61
CA GLY A 348 -16.10 13.32 10.71
C GLY A 348 -16.54 13.93 9.36
N GLY A 349 -16.30 13.24 8.24
CA GLY A 349 -16.57 13.76 6.89
C GLY A 349 -15.46 14.62 6.30
N ARG A 350 -14.25 14.62 6.89
CA ARG A 350 -13.05 15.22 6.29
C ARG A 350 -12.70 14.57 4.94
N ASN A 351 -11.93 15.29 4.12
CA ASN A 351 -11.46 14.77 2.84
C ASN A 351 -10.26 13.82 3.03
N MET A 352 -9.99 12.97 2.04
CA MET A 352 -8.94 11.94 2.11
C MET A 352 -7.57 12.42 1.57
N LYS A 353 -7.38 13.71 1.29
CA LYS A 353 -6.20 14.21 0.55
C LYS A 353 -4.86 13.98 1.25
N HIS A 354 -4.84 13.75 2.56
CA HIS A 354 -3.61 13.54 3.34
C HIS A 354 -3.28 12.04 3.57
N LEU A 355 -4.00 11.10 2.95
CA LEU A 355 -3.72 9.67 3.12
C LEU A 355 -2.34 9.26 2.57
N THR A 356 -1.92 9.77 1.41
CA THR A 356 -0.57 9.49 0.88
C THR A 356 0.54 10.06 1.76
N GLU A 357 0.34 11.25 2.32
CA GLU A 357 1.28 11.90 3.25
C GLU A 357 1.44 11.07 4.53
N LEU A 358 0.33 10.69 5.16
CA LEU A 358 0.31 9.85 6.37
C LEU A 358 0.96 8.48 6.14
N SER A 359 0.68 7.85 4.99
CA SER A 359 1.26 6.56 4.61
C SER A 359 2.79 6.61 4.54
N ARG A 360 3.35 7.62 3.86
CA ARG A 360 4.81 7.84 3.78
C ARG A 360 5.38 8.15 5.15
N TYR A 361 4.74 9.07 5.89
CA TYR A 361 5.17 9.47 7.23
C TYR A 361 5.32 8.28 8.19
N VAL A 362 4.34 7.37 8.22
CA VAL A 362 4.42 6.16 9.07
C VAL A 362 5.50 5.19 8.58
N TYR A 363 5.69 5.00 7.27
CA TYR A 363 6.77 4.16 6.76
C TYR A 363 8.17 4.74 7.09
N GLU A 364 8.38 6.03 6.87
CA GLU A 364 9.62 6.74 7.20
C GLU A 364 9.93 6.63 8.71
N THR A 365 8.94 6.92 9.55
CA THR A 365 9.07 6.86 11.01
C THR A 365 9.31 5.43 11.53
N ALA A 366 8.75 4.41 10.86
CA ALA A 366 9.01 3.01 11.16
C ALA A 366 10.31 2.46 10.53
N ASN A 367 11.05 3.28 9.76
CA ASN A 367 12.22 2.88 8.97
C ASN A 367 11.94 1.69 8.02
N LEU A 368 10.76 1.69 7.39
CA LEU A 368 10.28 0.64 6.50
C LEU A 368 10.33 1.07 5.03
N GLN A 369 10.61 0.09 4.15
CA GLN A 369 10.59 0.31 2.71
C GLN A 369 9.15 0.49 2.19
N TRP A 370 8.94 1.51 1.37
CA TRP A 370 7.61 1.87 0.86
C TRP A 370 7.07 0.83 -0.13
N ARG A 371 5.81 0.41 0.07
CA ARG A 371 5.11 -0.45 -0.89
C ARG A 371 4.65 0.37 -2.10
N GLY A 372 5.49 0.48 -3.12
CA GLY A 372 5.16 1.23 -4.35
C GLY A 372 3.82 0.83 -5.00
N GLY A 373 3.41 -0.44 -4.89
CA GLY A 373 2.12 -0.95 -5.36
C GLY A 373 0.97 -0.93 -4.35
N GLN A 374 1.09 -0.25 -3.20
CA GLN A 374 0.01 -0.19 -2.19
C GLN A 374 -1.26 0.46 -2.77
N PRO A 375 -2.46 -0.10 -2.54
CA PRO A 375 -3.70 0.51 -3.00
C PRO A 375 -3.84 1.97 -2.55
N PHE A 376 -4.39 2.82 -3.42
CA PHE A 376 -4.60 4.26 -3.23
C PHE A 376 -3.34 5.12 -3.07
N VAL A 377 -2.38 4.76 -2.22
CA VAL A 377 -1.27 5.66 -1.83
C VAL A 377 0.09 5.29 -2.41
N GLY A 378 0.24 4.08 -2.94
CA GLY A 378 1.46 3.64 -3.61
C GLY A 378 1.78 4.46 -4.86
N GLN A 379 3.06 4.74 -5.08
CA GLN A 379 3.56 5.51 -6.23
C GLN A 379 3.26 4.85 -7.61
N SER A 380 2.88 3.57 -7.61
CA SER A 380 2.45 2.80 -8.78
C SER A 380 0.95 2.54 -8.85
N ALA A 381 0.17 2.97 -7.84
CA ALA A 381 -1.28 2.72 -7.79
C ALA A 381 -2.06 3.40 -8.94
N PHE A 382 -1.51 4.48 -9.49
CA PHE A 382 -2.03 5.21 -10.65
C PHE A 382 -0.95 5.41 -11.73
N ALA A 383 -0.04 4.44 -11.86
CA ALA A 383 1.02 4.46 -12.87
C ALA A 383 0.60 3.71 -14.15
N HIS A 384 0.82 4.34 -15.31
CA HIS A 384 0.38 3.83 -16.62
C HIS A 384 1.55 3.72 -17.59
N LYS A 385 1.93 2.48 -17.92
CA LYS A 385 3.05 2.14 -18.82
C LYS A 385 2.59 1.88 -20.26
N GLY A 386 1.60 1.01 -20.46
CA GLY A 386 1.21 0.54 -21.79
C GLY A 386 0.59 1.65 -22.65
N GLY A 387 1.08 1.81 -23.88
CA GLY A 387 0.64 2.89 -24.77
C GLY A 387 -0.87 2.94 -25.08
N MET A 388 -1.56 1.79 -25.00
CA MET A 388 -3.02 1.72 -25.12
C MET A 388 -3.74 2.36 -23.91
N HIS A 389 -3.25 2.12 -22.68
CA HIS A 389 -3.82 2.69 -21.46
C HIS A 389 -3.66 4.21 -21.47
N VAL A 390 -2.44 4.70 -21.74
CA VAL A 390 -2.15 6.14 -21.77
C VAL A 390 -2.98 6.86 -22.85
N HIS A 391 -3.13 6.26 -24.04
CA HIS A 391 -3.98 6.82 -25.09
C HIS A 391 -5.46 6.98 -24.66
N ALA A 392 -5.98 5.99 -23.93
CA ALA A 392 -7.35 6.01 -23.45
C ALA A 392 -7.54 6.99 -22.28
N ILE A 393 -6.58 7.07 -21.36
CA ILE A 393 -6.61 7.98 -20.21
C ILE A 393 -6.58 9.45 -20.65
N ASN A 394 -5.75 9.78 -21.63
CA ASN A 394 -5.70 11.13 -22.22
C ASN A 394 -7.04 11.55 -22.86
N LYS A 395 -7.90 10.58 -23.24
CA LYS A 395 -9.27 10.85 -23.71
C LYS A 395 -10.29 10.84 -22.58
N ALA A 396 -10.18 9.92 -21.63
CA ALA A 396 -11.08 9.74 -20.50
C ALA A 396 -10.41 8.93 -19.37
N ALA A 397 -9.82 9.61 -18.38
CA ALA A 397 -9.11 9.00 -17.25
C ALA A 397 -9.89 7.89 -16.52
N LYS A 398 -11.22 8.04 -16.40
CA LYS A 398 -12.14 7.07 -15.78
C LYS A 398 -12.17 5.67 -16.45
N THR A 399 -11.49 5.48 -17.59
CA THR A 399 -11.40 4.18 -18.25
C THR A 399 -10.41 3.22 -17.60
N TYR A 400 -9.40 3.73 -16.87
CA TYR A 400 -8.38 2.93 -16.19
C TYR A 400 -8.16 3.32 -14.72
N GLU A 401 -8.77 4.41 -14.25
CA GLU A 401 -8.65 4.86 -12.86
C GLU A 401 -9.99 4.78 -12.13
N HIS A 402 -10.02 4.06 -11.01
CA HIS A 402 -11.25 3.83 -10.23
C HIS A 402 -11.66 5.02 -9.35
N ILE A 403 -10.77 5.98 -9.13
CA ILE A 403 -10.99 7.31 -8.52
C ILE A 403 -10.05 8.31 -9.19
N ASP A 404 -10.29 9.61 -8.97
CA ASP A 404 -9.26 10.63 -9.18
C ASP A 404 -8.18 10.49 -8.08
N PRO A 405 -6.89 10.31 -8.42
CA PRO A 405 -5.81 10.13 -7.44
C PRO A 405 -5.65 11.32 -6.49
N ALA A 406 -5.98 12.53 -6.92
CA ALA A 406 -5.85 13.74 -6.09
C ALA A 406 -6.79 13.70 -4.86
N LEU A 407 -7.84 12.86 -4.87
CA LEU A 407 -8.74 12.68 -3.74
C LEU A 407 -8.08 12.01 -2.54
N VAL A 408 -7.00 11.24 -2.75
CA VAL A 408 -6.25 10.53 -1.69
C VAL A 408 -4.85 11.11 -1.43
N GLY A 409 -4.49 12.20 -2.11
CA GLY A 409 -3.15 12.81 -2.04
C GLY A 409 -2.12 12.18 -2.97
N ASN A 410 -2.55 11.36 -3.91
CA ASN A 410 -1.67 10.72 -4.90
C ASN A 410 -1.80 11.43 -6.26
N GLU A 411 -0.96 11.05 -7.21
CA GLU A 411 -0.94 11.60 -8.57
C GLU A 411 -0.96 10.50 -9.63
N ARG A 412 -1.37 10.88 -10.85
CA ARG A 412 -1.25 10.01 -12.02
C ARG A 412 0.18 10.06 -12.54
N ARG A 413 0.83 8.91 -12.71
CA ARG A 413 2.16 8.81 -13.31
C ARG A 413 2.08 8.11 -14.66
N ILE A 414 2.72 8.68 -15.68
CA ILE A 414 2.84 8.06 -17.00
C ILE A 414 4.29 7.61 -17.15
N LEU A 415 4.48 6.30 -17.33
CA LEU A 415 5.80 5.69 -17.43
C LEU A 415 6.22 5.58 -18.89
N VAL A 416 7.54 5.63 -19.11
CA VAL A 416 8.16 5.45 -20.42
C VAL A 416 9.01 4.19 -20.40
N SER A 417 8.74 3.34 -21.38
CA SER A 417 9.58 2.20 -21.77
C SER A 417 9.42 1.89 -23.27
N GLU A 418 10.08 0.86 -23.79
CA GLU A 418 9.90 0.26 -25.11
C GLU A 418 8.42 -0.04 -25.49
N LEU A 419 7.54 -0.26 -24.51
CA LEU A 419 6.10 -0.51 -24.69
C LEU A 419 5.27 0.77 -24.79
N SER A 420 5.93 1.93 -24.79
CA SER A 420 5.29 3.24 -24.94
C SER A 420 4.74 3.42 -26.34
N GLY A 421 3.52 3.94 -26.41
CA GLY A 421 3.04 4.56 -27.63
C GLY A 421 3.53 6.00 -27.73
N ARG A 422 3.36 6.62 -28.91
CA ARG A 422 3.46 8.08 -29.07
C ARG A 422 2.67 8.85 -28.00
N SER A 423 1.53 8.31 -27.55
CA SER A 423 0.68 8.90 -26.49
C SER A 423 1.39 9.10 -25.15
N ASN A 424 2.37 8.25 -24.78
CA ASN A 424 3.18 8.42 -23.57
C ASN A 424 4.11 9.63 -23.73
N ILE A 425 4.81 9.69 -24.87
CA ILE A 425 5.74 10.77 -25.20
C ILE A 425 4.98 12.10 -25.29
N VAL A 426 3.80 12.15 -25.93
CA VAL A 426 2.91 13.34 -25.94
C VAL A 426 2.59 13.80 -24.51
N ALA A 427 2.15 12.89 -23.65
CA ALA A 427 1.69 13.25 -22.30
C ALA A 427 2.81 13.81 -21.41
N ILE A 428 4.05 13.37 -21.61
CA ILE A 428 5.21 13.91 -20.88
C ILE A 428 5.80 15.13 -21.60
N ALA A 429 5.76 15.17 -22.93
CA ALA A 429 6.11 16.35 -23.73
C ALA A 429 5.23 17.57 -23.42
N THR A 430 4.01 17.37 -22.89
CA THR A 430 3.18 18.45 -22.31
C THR A 430 3.89 19.16 -21.16
N LYS A 431 4.63 18.46 -20.28
CA LYS A 431 5.46 19.09 -19.23
C LYS A 431 6.55 20.01 -19.82
N HIS A 432 7.05 19.67 -21.00
CA HIS A 432 8.15 20.37 -21.68
C HIS A 432 7.67 21.32 -22.81
N ASN A 433 6.36 21.50 -23.00
CA ASN A 433 5.75 22.28 -24.09
C ASN A 433 6.09 21.81 -25.53
N ILE A 434 6.42 20.53 -25.73
CA ILE A 434 6.87 19.97 -27.03
C ILE A 434 5.76 19.15 -27.75
N GLN A 435 4.50 19.38 -27.38
CA GLN A 435 3.37 18.53 -27.82
C GLN A 435 3.08 18.53 -29.33
N ASP A 436 3.51 19.56 -30.06
CA ASP A 436 3.17 19.73 -31.50
C ASP A 436 4.31 19.31 -32.46
N ASP A 437 5.54 19.07 -31.98
CA ASP A 437 6.63 18.58 -32.84
C ASP A 437 6.62 17.05 -32.97
N ARG A 438 5.91 16.58 -34.00
CA ARG A 438 5.82 15.17 -34.35
C ARG A 438 7.17 14.52 -34.69
N LYS A 439 8.12 15.25 -35.27
CA LYS A 439 9.44 14.68 -35.64
C LYS A 439 10.27 14.45 -34.39
N LEU A 440 10.26 15.42 -33.48
CA LEU A 440 10.94 15.33 -32.19
C LEU A 440 10.33 14.24 -31.30
N MET A 441 9.00 14.09 -31.27
CA MET A 441 8.37 12.97 -30.55
C MET A 441 8.77 11.59 -31.10
N ASP A 442 8.83 11.43 -32.43
CA ASP A 442 9.31 10.18 -33.04
C ASP A 442 10.82 9.96 -32.75
N LYS A 443 11.64 11.02 -32.77
CA LYS A 443 13.08 10.99 -32.38
C LYS A 443 13.26 10.52 -30.92
N ILE A 444 12.49 11.09 -29.98
CA ILE A 444 12.51 10.70 -28.56
C ILE A 444 12.11 9.23 -28.39
N LEU A 445 11.03 8.77 -29.03
CA LEU A 445 10.59 7.38 -28.92
C LEU A 445 11.64 6.40 -29.47
N SER A 446 12.23 6.70 -30.63
CA SER A 446 13.30 5.87 -31.20
C SER A 446 14.53 5.81 -30.30
N GLU A 447 14.90 6.91 -29.66
CA GLU A 447 16.07 6.96 -28.77
C GLU A 447 15.83 6.24 -27.43
N VAL A 448 14.61 6.33 -26.86
CA VAL A 448 14.19 5.50 -25.72
C VAL A 448 14.31 4.02 -26.06
N VAL A 449 13.74 3.58 -27.18
CA VAL A 449 13.81 2.18 -27.61
C VAL A 449 15.27 1.76 -27.82
N ARG A 450 16.12 2.60 -28.41
CA ARG A 450 17.55 2.33 -28.59
C ARG A 450 18.28 2.14 -27.26
N LEU A 451 17.99 3.00 -26.28
CA LEU A 451 18.63 2.97 -24.96
C LEU A 451 18.11 1.80 -24.09
N GLU A 452 16.82 1.47 -24.11
CA GLU A 452 16.32 0.31 -23.36
C GLU A 452 16.85 -1.02 -23.92
N ASN A 453 17.05 -1.13 -25.24
CA ASN A 453 17.78 -2.25 -25.84
C ASN A 453 19.27 -2.32 -25.42
N GLN A 454 19.86 -1.21 -24.95
CA GLN A 454 21.20 -1.17 -24.35
C GLN A 454 21.16 -1.39 -22.83
N GLY A 455 19.98 -1.65 -22.26
CA GLY A 455 19.81 -1.93 -20.84
C GLY A 455 19.36 -0.76 -19.98
N TYR A 456 18.95 0.38 -20.54
CA TYR A 456 18.29 1.45 -19.77
C TYR A 456 16.88 1.02 -19.35
N GLN A 457 16.31 1.72 -18.35
CA GLN A 457 14.93 1.55 -17.88
C GLN A 457 14.44 2.89 -17.30
N PHE A 458 13.74 3.69 -18.10
CA PHE A 458 13.41 5.07 -17.73
C PHE A 458 12.28 5.20 -16.69
N GLU A 459 11.56 4.12 -16.40
CA GLU A 459 10.43 4.05 -15.47
C GLU A 459 10.75 4.60 -14.06
N ASN A 460 11.97 4.34 -13.57
CA ASN A 460 12.45 4.79 -12.27
C ASN A 460 13.54 5.87 -12.39
N ALA A 461 13.74 6.42 -13.59
CA ALA A 461 14.83 7.35 -13.92
C ALA A 461 14.30 8.60 -14.64
N GLY A 462 13.24 9.19 -14.07
CA GLY A 462 12.52 10.32 -14.67
C GLY A 462 13.39 11.56 -14.92
N ALA A 463 14.40 11.82 -14.09
CA ALA A 463 15.31 12.94 -14.30
C ALA A 463 16.23 12.71 -15.52
N SER A 464 16.80 11.51 -15.67
CA SER A 464 17.55 11.15 -16.89
C SER A 464 16.67 11.18 -18.15
N PHE A 465 15.37 10.84 -18.03
CA PHE A 465 14.44 10.97 -19.14
C PHE A 465 14.12 12.43 -19.50
N ASP A 466 13.89 13.30 -18.51
CA ASP A 466 13.69 14.74 -18.73
C ASP A 466 14.94 15.40 -19.35
N LEU A 467 16.14 15.00 -18.91
CA LEU A 467 17.41 15.42 -19.54
C LEU A 467 17.55 14.88 -20.96
N LEU A 468 17.14 13.64 -21.24
CA LEU A 468 17.12 13.08 -22.60
C LEU A 468 16.20 13.88 -23.53
N ILE A 469 15.01 14.27 -23.07
CA ILE A 469 14.10 15.15 -23.82
C ILE A 469 14.82 16.47 -24.15
N LYS A 470 15.37 17.16 -23.14
CA LYS A 470 16.10 18.43 -23.33
C LYS A 470 17.25 18.30 -24.33
N LYS A 471 18.04 17.22 -24.22
CA LYS A 471 19.18 16.90 -25.12
C LYS A 471 18.72 16.65 -26.55
N LEU A 472 17.54 16.05 -26.76
CA LEU A 472 17.00 15.77 -28.10
C LEU A 472 16.23 16.95 -28.71
N SER A 473 15.74 17.87 -27.89
CA SER A 473 15.02 19.09 -28.29
C SER A 473 15.90 20.33 -28.41
N ASP A 474 17.23 20.17 -28.36
CA ASP A 474 18.22 21.24 -28.42
C ASP A 474 18.01 22.35 -27.35
N SER A 475 17.41 21.99 -26.20
CA SER A 475 17.11 22.88 -25.06
C SER A 475 17.91 22.51 -23.80
N PHE A 476 18.79 21.52 -23.89
CA PHE A 476 19.81 21.22 -22.91
C PHE A 476 21.02 22.14 -23.11
N THR A 477 21.49 22.77 -22.04
CA THR A 477 22.75 23.51 -22.00
C THR A 477 23.48 22.99 -20.77
N PRO A 478 24.59 22.26 -20.90
CA PRO A 478 25.30 21.69 -19.77
C PRO A 478 25.85 22.81 -18.88
N HIS A 479 25.72 22.63 -17.57
CA HIS A 479 26.28 23.53 -16.57
C HIS A 479 27.79 23.27 -16.40
N PHE A 480 28.23 22.03 -16.68
CA PHE A 480 29.63 21.63 -16.65
C PHE A 480 29.90 20.50 -17.66
N HIS A 481 31.14 20.41 -18.15
CA HIS A 481 31.58 19.30 -19.00
C HIS A 481 32.56 18.39 -18.23
N PRO A 482 32.20 17.11 -18.00
CA PRO A 482 33.13 16.10 -17.51
C PRO A 482 34.25 15.82 -18.53
N ILE A 483 35.49 16.20 -18.23
CA ILE A 483 36.65 15.91 -19.09
C ILE A 483 37.28 14.57 -18.71
N LYS A 484 37.42 14.30 -17.40
CA LYS A 484 38.08 13.09 -16.89
C LYS A 484 37.65 12.81 -15.46
N TYR A 485 37.55 11.53 -15.11
CA TYR A 485 37.67 11.07 -13.73
C TYR A 485 38.75 9.98 -13.64
N ARG A 486 39.30 9.78 -12.45
CA ARG A 486 40.17 8.65 -12.07
C ARG A 486 39.79 8.23 -10.67
N ILE A 487 39.65 6.93 -10.48
CA ILE A 487 39.44 6.32 -9.16
C ILE A 487 40.69 5.56 -8.75
N VAL A 488 41.06 5.68 -7.48
CA VAL A 488 41.92 4.76 -6.77
C VAL A 488 41.07 4.15 -5.66
N ALA A 489 40.98 2.82 -5.58
CA ALA A 489 40.09 2.14 -4.65
C ALA A 489 40.81 0.94 -4.03
N GLY A 490 40.58 0.71 -2.74
CA GLY A 490 41.25 -0.35 -1.99
C GLY A 490 42.48 0.12 -1.22
N ASP A 491 42.71 1.43 -1.12
CA ASP A 491 43.72 1.97 -0.22
C ASP A 491 43.36 1.71 1.25
N ARG A 492 44.39 1.52 2.05
CA ARG A 492 44.31 1.24 3.49
C ARG A 492 45.22 2.20 4.21
N ASP A 493 44.67 2.94 5.17
CA ASP A 493 45.51 3.59 6.17
C ASP A 493 46.18 2.50 7.03
N PHE A 494 47.45 2.68 7.35
CA PHE A 494 48.19 1.76 8.21
C PHE A 494 47.73 1.84 9.68
N GLN A 495 47.06 2.93 10.08
CA GLN A 495 46.57 3.13 11.45
C GLN A 495 45.10 2.79 11.65
N ASN A 496 44.30 2.76 10.57
CA ASN A 496 42.86 2.50 10.63
C ASN A 496 42.51 1.44 9.57
N GLU A 497 41.89 0.32 9.96
CA GLU A 497 41.46 -0.77 9.05
C GLU A 497 40.33 -0.38 8.07
N VAL A 498 40.06 0.92 7.92
CA VAL A 498 39.06 1.48 7.03
C VAL A 498 39.60 1.49 5.61
N VAL A 499 38.98 0.70 4.74
CA VAL A 499 39.20 0.78 3.30
C VAL A 499 38.51 2.03 2.77
N PHE A 500 39.21 2.82 1.97
CA PHE A 500 38.65 4.00 1.30
C PHE A 500 38.94 4.00 -0.21
N ALA A 501 38.37 4.97 -0.89
CA ALA A 501 38.65 5.28 -2.29
C ALA A 501 38.88 6.78 -2.47
N GLU A 502 39.82 7.14 -3.33
CA GLU A 502 40.04 8.51 -3.80
C GLU A 502 39.45 8.66 -5.21
N ALA A 503 38.72 9.76 -5.44
CA ALA A 503 38.29 10.18 -6.77
C ALA A 503 38.95 11.50 -7.14
N ILE A 504 39.63 11.51 -8.29
CA ILE A 504 40.20 12.71 -8.91
C ILE A 504 39.39 13.02 -10.15
N ILE A 505 38.83 14.23 -10.26
CA ILE A 505 38.03 14.66 -11.41
C ILE A 505 38.59 15.92 -12.06
N LYS A 506 38.30 16.06 -13.37
CA LYS A 506 38.55 17.26 -14.15
C LYS A 506 37.26 17.67 -14.85
N LEU A 507 36.77 18.86 -14.53
CA LEU A 507 35.56 19.45 -15.11
C LEU A 507 35.91 20.76 -15.82
N GLU A 508 35.08 21.15 -16.77
CA GLU A 508 35.05 22.50 -17.35
C GLU A 508 33.72 23.17 -16.98
N ILE A 509 33.79 24.38 -16.42
CA ILE A 509 32.63 25.16 -15.98
C ILE A 509 32.76 26.55 -16.60
N GLY A 510 31.90 26.87 -17.57
CA GLY A 510 32.14 27.97 -18.50
C GLY A 510 33.51 27.80 -19.19
N ASP A 511 34.31 28.86 -19.25
CA ASP A 511 35.65 28.85 -19.86
C ASP A 511 36.77 28.38 -18.89
N LYS A 512 36.43 27.80 -17.72
CA LYS A 512 37.41 27.45 -16.67
C LYS A 512 37.54 25.95 -16.47
N LEU A 513 38.79 25.49 -16.40
CA LEU A 513 39.14 24.12 -16.06
C LEU A 513 39.35 23.98 -14.54
N PHE A 514 38.61 23.06 -13.93
CA PHE A 514 38.75 22.66 -12.53
C PHE A 514 39.37 21.27 -12.46
N PHE A 515 40.20 21.04 -11.44
CA PHE A 515 40.86 19.76 -11.19
C PHE A 515 40.92 19.53 -9.68
N ASP A 516 40.18 18.54 -9.21
CA ASP A 516 39.88 18.36 -7.80
C ASP A 516 39.88 16.89 -7.40
N ALA A 517 40.04 16.65 -6.10
CA ALA A 517 40.00 15.31 -5.52
C ALA A 517 39.25 15.28 -4.20
N ALA A 518 38.63 14.12 -3.90
CA ALA A 518 38.01 13.81 -2.63
C ALA A 518 38.10 12.31 -2.32
N GLU A 519 38.08 11.99 -1.03
CA GLU A 519 38.01 10.63 -0.51
C GLU A 519 36.56 10.23 -0.17
N GLY A 520 36.30 8.93 -0.08
CA GLY A 520 35.04 8.38 0.41
C GLY A 520 35.15 6.91 0.81
N HIS A 521 34.13 6.39 1.49
CA HIS A 521 34.07 4.99 1.93
C HIS A 521 34.01 3.97 0.78
N GLY A 522 33.81 4.44 -0.44
CA GLY A 522 33.80 3.65 -1.66
C GLY A 522 33.82 4.56 -2.89
N PRO A 523 34.06 3.99 -4.08
CA PRO A 523 34.37 4.77 -5.28
C PRO A 523 33.23 5.67 -5.75
N VAL A 524 31.97 5.29 -5.51
CA VAL A 524 30.79 6.12 -5.84
C VAL A 524 30.66 7.31 -4.87
N ASN A 525 30.93 7.10 -3.58
CA ASN A 525 30.92 8.18 -2.58
C ASN A 525 32.07 9.17 -2.81
N ALA A 526 33.25 8.68 -3.18
CA ALA A 526 34.37 9.54 -3.57
C ALA A 526 34.04 10.37 -4.82
N LEU A 527 33.40 9.77 -5.85
CA LEU A 527 32.94 10.51 -7.04
C LEU A 527 31.93 11.61 -6.71
N ASP A 528 30.90 11.30 -5.91
CA ASP A 528 29.89 12.27 -5.48
C ASP A 528 30.53 13.41 -4.66
N ALA A 529 31.42 13.09 -3.72
CA ALA A 529 32.14 14.08 -2.92
C ALA A 529 33.05 14.98 -3.79
N ALA A 530 33.79 14.42 -4.75
CA ALA A 530 34.64 15.19 -5.65
C ALA A 530 33.81 16.08 -6.59
N LEU A 531 32.69 15.57 -7.11
CA LEU A 531 31.77 16.30 -7.99
C LEU A 531 31.13 17.48 -7.25
N ARG A 532 30.60 17.26 -6.04
CA ARG A 532 30.05 18.33 -5.19
C ARG A 532 31.12 19.35 -4.83
N LYS A 533 32.27 18.93 -4.32
CA LYS A 533 33.40 19.82 -3.97
C LYS A 533 33.77 20.75 -5.12
N THR A 534 33.82 20.23 -6.35
CA THR A 534 34.19 21.02 -7.55
C THR A 534 33.08 22.00 -7.98
N LEU A 535 31.80 21.65 -7.75
CA LEU A 535 30.66 22.42 -8.25
C LEU A 535 30.04 23.37 -7.21
N SER A 536 30.11 23.07 -5.91
CA SER A 536 29.41 23.79 -4.84
C SER A 536 29.79 25.27 -4.73
N ASP A 537 31.02 25.66 -5.10
CA ASP A 537 31.44 27.07 -5.15
C ASP A 537 30.70 27.88 -6.23
N THR A 538 30.34 27.22 -7.34
CA THR A 538 29.59 27.85 -8.45
C THR A 538 28.08 27.67 -8.28
N TYR A 539 27.66 26.54 -7.70
CA TYR A 539 26.26 26.13 -7.51
C TYR A 539 26.00 25.72 -6.05
N PRO A 540 25.86 26.66 -5.10
CA PRO A 540 25.78 26.36 -3.66
C PRO A 540 24.58 25.51 -3.23
N SER A 541 23.53 25.45 -4.04
CA SER A 541 22.34 24.61 -3.84
C SER A 541 22.62 23.10 -3.89
N LEU A 542 23.73 22.68 -4.51
CA LEU A 542 24.18 21.28 -4.51
C LEU A 542 24.58 20.77 -3.12
N ASN A 543 24.74 21.66 -2.14
CA ASN A 543 24.98 21.30 -0.73
C ASN A 543 23.71 20.76 -0.02
N GLU A 544 22.51 21.02 -0.56
CA GLU A 544 21.24 20.53 -0.01
C GLU A 544 20.87 19.16 -0.57
N MET A 545 21.30 18.87 -1.80
CA MET A 545 21.09 17.60 -2.48
C MET A 545 21.88 16.47 -1.79
N ARG A 546 21.26 15.28 -1.68
CA ARG A 546 21.88 14.05 -1.17
C ARG A 546 21.58 12.87 -2.09
N LEU A 547 22.47 11.89 -2.10
CA LEU A 547 22.18 10.55 -2.63
C LEU A 547 21.41 9.77 -1.56
N LEU A 548 20.22 9.29 -1.92
CA LEU A 548 19.28 8.62 -1.01
C LEU A 548 19.29 7.09 -1.18
N ASP A 549 19.42 6.61 -2.42
CA ASP A 549 19.46 5.18 -2.74
C ASP A 549 20.35 4.89 -3.97
N TYR A 550 20.90 3.68 -4.02
CA TYR A 550 21.83 3.21 -5.05
C TYR A 550 21.56 1.74 -5.37
N LYS A 551 21.06 1.47 -6.59
CA LYS A 551 20.64 0.13 -7.02
C LYS A 551 21.39 -0.31 -8.28
N VAL A 552 22.11 -1.43 -8.17
CA VAL A 552 22.85 -2.05 -9.27
C VAL A 552 22.10 -3.27 -9.79
N ARG A 553 21.99 -3.41 -11.11
CA ARG A 553 21.47 -4.60 -11.80
C ARG A 553 22.38 -4.97 -12.95
N VAL A 554 22.72 -6.26 -13.06
CA VAL A 554 23.30 -6.82 -14.28
C VAL A 554 22.19 -6.91 -15.33
N VAL A 555 22.44 -6.41 -16.54
CA VAL A 555 21.45 -6.36 -17.64
C VAL A 555 21.41 -7.68 -18.39
N ASP A 556 22.57 -8.20 -18.79
CA ASP A 556 22.72 -9.47 -19.50
C ASP A 556 23.62 -10.43 -18.71
N SER A 557 23.02 -11.47 -18.13
CA SER A 557 23.76 -12.50 -17.38
C SER A 557 24.65 -13.39 -18.23
N GLY A 558 24.56 -13.34 -19.57
CA GLY A 558 25.38 -14.16 -20.48
C GLY A 558 26.84 -13.74 -20.59
N GLY A 559 27.14 -12.45 -20.40
CA GLY A 559 28.49 -11.88 -20.59
C GLY A 559 29.47 -12.07 -19.41
N GLY A 560 29.06 -12.67 -18.30
CA GLY A 560 29.91 -12.83 -17.12
C GLY A 560 30.39 -11.48 -16.56
N THR A 561 31.70 -11.25 -16.55
CA THR A 561 32.32 -9.98 -16.10
C THR A 561 32.25 -8.85 -17.13
N GLU A 562 31.92 -9.15 -18.39
CA GLU A 562 31.73 -8.16 -19.47
C GLU A 562 30.26 -7.76 -19.61
N ALA A 563 29.38 -8.25 -18.72
CA ALA A 563 27.97 -7.92 -18.71
C ALA A 563 27.73 -6.43 -18.50
N SER A 564 26.84 -5.83 -19.31
CA SER A 564 26.37 -4.45 -19.09
C SER A 564 25.71 -4.30 -17.72
N ILE A 565 26.09 -3.27 -16.99
CA ILE A 565 25.63 -2.96 -15.64
C ILE A 565 24.75 -1.71 -15.70
N ARG A 566 23.52 -1.83 -15.20
CA ARG A 566 22.59 -0.73 -14.95
C ARG A 566 22.77 -0.24 -13.51
N VAL A 567 23.02 1.04 -13.36
CA VAL A 567 23.05 1.73 -12.07
C VAL A 567 21.89 2.73 -12.05
N ASN A 568 20.98 2.57 -11.10
CA ASN A 568 19.97 3.57 -10.76
C ASN A 568 20.38 4.27 -9.47
N ILE A 569 20.28 5.59 -9.45
CA ILE A 569 20.52 6.43 -8.27
C ILE A 569 19.25 7.21 -7.97
N GLU A 570 18.81 7.21 -6.71
CA GLU A 570 17.82 8.18 -6.23
C GLU A 570 18.57 9.28 -5.48
N SER A 571 18.36 10.53 -5.90
CA SER A 571 18.83 11.73 -5.21
C SER A 571 17.63 12.51 -4.69
N GLY A 572 17.84 13.38 -3.72
CA GLY A 572 16.79 14.30 -3.27
C GLY A 572 17.34 15.50 -2.52
N ASP A 573 16.50 16.50 -2.35
CA ASP A 573 16.73 17.67 -1.50
C ASP A 573 15.60 17.75 -0.44
N ALA A 574 15.31 18.94 0.09
CA ALA A 574 14.22 19.12 1.06
C ALA A 574 12.82 19.11 0.42
N ASP A 575 12.72 19.27 -0.92
CA ASP A 575 11.46 19.47 -1.63
C ASP A 575 11.03 18.21 -2.41
N GLU A 576 11.96 17.51 -3.07
CA GLU A 576 11.63 16.32 -3.88
C GLU A 576 12.74 15.26 -3.94
N THR A 577 12.38 14.06 -4.41
CA THR A 577 13.34 13.03 -4.84
C THR A 577 13.25 12.81 -6.35
N TRP A 578 14.39 12.50 -6.98
CA TRP A 578 14.49 12.21 -8.41
C TRP A 578 15.45 11.03 -8.67
N GLY A 579 15.03 10.17 -9.60
CA GLY A 579 15.82 9.02 -10.05
C GLY A 579 16.57 9.30 -11.34
N THR A 580 17.83 8.88 -11.41
CA THR A 580 18.68 8.88 -12.62
C THR A 580 19.28 7.50 -12.88
N ILE A 581 19.76 7.29 -14.10
CA ILE A 581 20.26 6.00 -14.58
C ILE A 581 21.53 6.19 -15.41
N GLY A 582 22.46 5.24 -15.25
CA GLY A 582 23.57 5.03 -16.16
C GLY A 582 23.70 3.56 -16.51
N VAL A 583 24.21 3.27 -17.71
CA VAL A 583 24.43 1.90 -18.18
C VAL A 583 25.77 1.80 -18.89
N SER A 584 26.60 0.86 -18.42
CA SER A 584 27.93 0.59 -18.94
C SER A 584 28.40 -0.79 -18.49
N GLU A 585 29.28 -1.42 -19.25
CA GLU A 585 30.05 -2.60 -18.81
C GLU A 585 30.91 -2.28 -17.56
N ASN A 586 31.23 -1.01 -17.32
CA ASN A 586 31.93 -0.56 -16.13
C ASN A 586 30.98 0.10 -15.11
N ILE A 587 30.82 -0.53 -13.95
CA ILE A 587 29.98 -0.04 -12.82
C ILE A 587 30.30 1.40 -12.40
N ILE A 588 31.57 1.81 -12.45
CA ILE A 588 32.00 3.18 -12.10
C ILE A 588 31.59 4.18 -13.19
N ALA A 589 31.63 3.78 -14.47
CA ALA A 589 31.17 4.63 -15.57
C ALA A 589 29.64 4.78 -15.55
N ALA A 590 28.90 3.70 -15.29
CA ALA A 590 27.45 3.75 -15.09
C ALA A 590 27.07 4.63 -13.87
N SER A 591 27.80 4.51 -12.76
CA SER A 591 27.61 5.36 -11.58
C SER A 591 27.90 6.83 -11.88
N TRP A 592 28.98 7.12 -12.63
CA TRP A 592 29.34 8.48 -13.02
C TRP A 592 28.27 9.12 -13.90
N GLN A 593 27.76 8.40 -14.91
CA GLN A 593 26.65 8.86 -15.75
C GLN A 593 25.44 9.26 -14.89
N ALA A 594 24.98 8.36 -14.02
CA ALA A 594 23.83 8.60 -13.15
C ALA A 594 24.04 9.79 -12.19
N LEU A 595 25.24 9.93 -11.61
CA LEU A 595 25.61 11.08 -10.76
C LEU A 595 25.61 12.40 -11.56
N THR A 596 26.21 12.42 -12.75
CA THR A 596 26.24 13.64 -13.58
C THR A 596 24.86 14.08 -14.04
N ASP A 597 24.00 13.15 -14.47
CA ASP A 597 22.59 13.44 -14.77
C ASP A 597 21.83 13.92 -13.52
N ALA A 598 22.12 13.38 -12.32
CA ALA A 598 21.42 13.79 -11.09
C ALA A 598 21.72 15.24 -10.71
N VAL A 599 22.96 15.69 -10.91
CA VAL A 599 23.38 17.08 -10.69
C VAL A 599 22.85 18.00 -11.80
N GLU A 600 23.00 17.63 -13.08
CA GLU A 600 22.47 18.42 -14.21
C GLU A 600 20.95 18.63 -14.12
N TYR A 601 20.20 17.64 -13.66
CA TYR A 601 18.75 17.78 -13.44
C TYR A 601 18.42 18.81 -12.35
N LYS A 602 19.10 18.77 -11.20
CA LYS A 602 18.93 19.73 -10.10
C LYS A 602 19.21 21.17 -10.55
N LEU A 603 20.31 21.38 -11.28
CA LEU A 603 20.67 22.70 -11.81
C LEU A 603 19.65 23.20 -12.84
N HIS A 604 19.22 22.35 -13.79
CA HIS A 604 18.18 22.71 -14.75
C HIS A 604 16.80 22.98 -14.12
N LYS A 605 16.46 22.31 -13.01
CA LYS A 605 15.24 22.61 -12.24
C LYS A 605 15.32 24.01 -11.61
N GLU A 606 16.46 24.37 -11.04
CA GLU A 606 16.66 25.69 -10.43
C GLU A 606 16.64 26.82 -11.45
N ASP A 607 17.23 26.63 -12.62
CA ASP A 607 17.17 27.62 -13.69
C ASP A 607 15.75 27.82 -14.23
N ALA A 608 14.95 26.75 -14.31
CA ALA A 608 13.52 26.88 -14.61
C ALA A 608 12.75 27.63 -13.49
N ALA A 609 13.09 27.39 -12.22
CA ALA A 609 12.47 28.07 -11.08
C ALA A 609 12.85 29.56 -10.96
N LYS A 610 14.04 29.96 -11.46
CA LYS A 610 14.47 31.38 -11.55
C LYS A 610 13.84 32.13 -12.73
N GLN A 611 13.27 31.42 -13.71
CA GLN A 611 12.68 31.97 -14.93
C GLN A 611 11.15 32.06 -14.88
N ALA A 612 10.52 31.42 -13.89
CA ALA A 612 9.08 31.42 -13.64
C ALA A 612 8.65 32.54 -12.67
#